data_AF-A0A8D2NKU9-F1
#
_entry.id   AF-A0A8D2NKU9-F1
#
_cell.length_a   1.000
_cell.length_b   1.000
_cell.length_c   1.000
_cell.angle_alpha   90.00
_cell.angle_beta   90.00
_cell.angle_gamma   90.00
#
_symmetry.space_group_name_H-M   'P 1'
#
loop_
_entity.id
_entity.type
_entity.pdbx_description
1 polymer ?
#
loop_
_entity_poly.entity_id
_entity_poly.type
_entity_poly.pdbx_seq_one_letter_code
_entity_poly.pdbx_strand_id
1 'polypeptide(L)' 'EPSITLRPPNEATASTPVQYWQHHPEKLIFQSCDYKAFYLGSMLVKELRGTESTQDACAKMRVSL' A
#
# COMPACT_ATOMS: atom_id res chain seq x y z
N GLU A 1 17.06 3.88 12.54
CA GLU A 1 16.64 4.36 11.21
C GLU A 1 15.73 5.58 11.35
N PRO A 2 15.77 6.54 10.41
CA PRO A 2 14.81 7.64 10.41
C PRO A 2 13.40 7.09 10.26
N SER A 3 12.45 7.60 11.06
CA SER A 3 11.04 7.20 10.99
C SER A 3 10.48 7.58 9.62
N ILE A 4 10.05 6.57 8.84
CA ILE A 4 9.42 6.81 7.55
C ILE A 4 8.02 7.38 7.78
N THR A 5 7.82 8.63 7.40
CA THR A 5 6.50 9.24 7.31
C THR A 5 5.86 8.77 6.00
N LEU A 6 5.07 7.70 6.07
CA LEU A 6 4.19 7.33 4.96
C LEU A 6 3.21 8.48 4.73
N ARG A 7 3.12 8.98 3.49
CA ARG A 7 2.11 9.97 3.14
C ARG A 7 0.72 9.37 3.41
N PRO A 8 -0.20 10.16 4.00
CA PRO A 8 -1.54 9.65 4.25
C PRO A 8 -2.21 9.28 2.91
N PRO A 9 -3.09 8.26 2.88
CA PRO A 9 -3.66 7.74 1.63
C PRO A 9 -4.40 8.78 0.77
N ASN A 10 -4.88 9.87 1.38
CA ASN A 10 -5.53 11.00 0.71
C ASN A 10 -4.54 11.96 0.01
N GLU A 11 -3.24 11.86 0.32
CA GLU A 11 -2.13 12.60 -0.31
C GLU A 11 -1.26 11.70 -1.20
N ALA A 12 -1.68 10.43 -1.39
CA ALA A 12 -1.11 9.57 -2.40
C ALA A 12 -1.50 10.16 -3.76
N THR A 13 -0.60 10.96 -4.35
CA THR A 13 -0.72 11.48 -5.70
C THR A 13 -1.06 10.34 -6.65
N ALA A 14 -2.30 10.32 -7.15
CA ALA A 14 -2.66 9.47 -8.26
C ALA A 14 -1.72 9.80 -9.42
N SER A 15 -1.04 8.78 -9.96
CA SER A 15 -0.41 8.86 -11.27
C SER A 15 0.91 9.64 -11.42
N THR A 16 1.77 9.78 -10.40
CA THR A 16 3.20 9.92 -10.73
C THR A 16 3.80 8.51 -10.81
N PRO A 17 4.18 8.03 -12.00
CA PRO A 17 4.81 6.72 -12.11
C PRO A 17 6.05 6.72 -11.22
N VAL A 18 6.10 5.78 -10.28
CA VAL A 18 7.30 5.56 -9.47
C VAL A 18 8.38 5.08 -10.45
N GLN A 19 9.30 5.97 -10.81
CA GLN A 19 10.36 5.64 -11.76
C GLN A 19 11.41 4.71 -11.13
N TYR A 20 11.56 4.74 -9.81
CA TYR A 20 12.52 3.93 -9.07
C TYR A 20 11.98 3.54 -7.68
N TRP A 21 12.31 2.32 -7.25
CA TRP A 21 12.06 1.88 -5.87
C TRP A 21 12.89 2.71 -4.89
N GLN A 22 12.31 3.00 -3.72
CA GLN A 22 13.02 3.74 -2.67
C GLN A 22 14.21 2.98 -2.09
N HIS A 23 14.15 1.64 -2.11
CA HIS A 23 15.23 0.77 -1.65
C HIS A 23 15.80 -0.02 -2.82
N HIS A 24 17.11 -0.27 -2.79
CA HIS A 24 17.73 -1.22 -3.70
C HIS A 24 17.21 -2.65 -3.46
N PRO A 25 17.16 -3.52 -4.48
CA PRO A 25 16.64 -4.88 -4.34
C PRO A 25 17.30 -5.70 -3.22
N GLU A 26 18.59 -5.52 -2.98
CA GLU A 26 19.37 -6.22 -1.96
C GLU A 26 18.80 -5.98 -0.55
N LYS A 27 18.27 -4.79 -0.30
CA LYS A 27 17.61 -4.46 0.98
C LYS A 27 16.35 -5.30 1.20
N LEU A 28 15.57 -5.56 0.15
CA LEU A 28 14.35 -6.36 0.21
C LEU A 28 14.63 -7.87 0.25
N ILE A 29 15.72 -8.32 -0.38
CA ILE A 29 16.08 -9.73 -0.48
C ILE A 29 16.80 -10.22 0.79
N PHE A 30 17.74 -9.42 1.32
CA PHE A 30 18.62 -9.84 2.41
C PHE A 30 18.26 -9.22 3.77
N GLN A 31 17.35 -8.25 3.81
CA GLN A 31 16.96 -7.54 5.03
C GLN A 31 15.44 -7.30 5.03
N SER A 32 14.98 -6.32 5.82
CA SER A 32 13.59 -5.86 5.86
C SER A 32 13.51 -4.34 5.69
N CYS A 33 12.35 -3.85 5.26
CA CYS A 33 11.99 -2.45 5.29
C CYS A 33 10.76 -2.29 6.20
N ASP A 34 10.93 -1.64 7.35
CA ASP A 34 9.85 -1.49 8.31
C ASP A 34 9.10 -0.17 8.09
N TYR A 35 7.77 -0.26 8.00
CA TYR A 35 6.88 0.89 7.85
C TYR A 35 5.75 0.85 8.86
N LYS A 36 5.35 2.02 9.35
CA LYS A 36 4.16 2.17 10.20
C LYS A 36 2.96 2.49 9.34
N ALA A 37 1.88 1.71 9.47
CA ALA A 37 0.64 1.93 8.75
C ALA A 37 -0.58 1.55 9.63
N PHE A 38 -1.74 2.09 9.27
CA PHE A 38 -3.02 1.67 9.84
C PHE A 38 -3.55 0.45 9.08
N TYR A 39 -3.76 -0.66 9.79
CA TYR A 39 -4.29 -1.88 9.22
C TYR A 39 -5.82 -1.85 9.19
N LEU A 40 -6.40 -1.88 7.98
CA LEU A 40 -7.85 -1.82 7.77
C LEU A 40 -8.56 -3.19 7.88
N GLY A 41 -7.82 -4.29 8.07
CA GLY A 41 -8.34 -5.65 8.06
C GLY A 41 -8.06 -6.43 6.77
N SER A 42 -8.68 -7.60 6.65
CA SER A 42 -8.58 -8.48 5.48
C SER A 42 -9.95 -8.67 4.84
N MET A 43 -10.01 -8.72 3.51
CA MET A 43 -11.24 -8.92 2.76
C MET A 43 -11.08 -10.01 1.70
N LEU A 44 -12.06 -10.92 1.61
CA LEU A 44 -12.10 -11.93 0.55
C LEU A 44 -12.49 -11.28 -0.78
N VAL A 45 -11.63 -11.41 -1.80
CA VAL A 45 -11.91 -11.05 -3.19
C VAL A 45 -12.20 -12.32 -3.98
N LYS A 46 -13.44 -12.47 -4.46
CA LYS A 46 -13.88 -13.66 -5.21
C LYS A 46 -13.44 -13.65 -6.67
N GLU A 47 -13.42 -12.46 -7.28
CA GLU A 47 -13.09 -12.26 -8.69
C GLU A 47 -12.04 -11.17 -8.83
N LEU A 48 -10.90 -11.52 -9.44
CA LEU A 48 -9.80 -10.59 -9.70
C LEU A 48 -10.07 -9.80 -10.98
N ARG A 49 -10.19 -8.47 -10.87
CA ARG A 49 -10.48 -7.54 -11.97
C ARG A 49 -9.48 -6.40 -11.98
N GLY A 50 -8.22 -6.71 -12.32
CA GLY A 50 -7.13 -5.73 -12.27
C GLY A 50 -7.10 -4.94 -10.96
N THR A 51 -6.84 -3.64 -11.04
CA THR A 51 -6.82 -2.73 -9.89
C THR A 51 -8.22 -2.43 -9.32
N GLU A 52 -9.29 -2.61 -10.09
CA GLU A 52 -10.67 -2.31 -9.69
C GLU A 52 -11.11 -3.16 -8.50
N SER A 53 -10.77 -4.46 -8.51
CA SER A 53 -11.09 -5.36 -7.40
C SER A 53 -10.47 -4.94 -6.07
N THR A 54 -9.26 -4.37 -6.08
CA THR A 54 -8.59 -3.81 -4.90
C THR A 54 -9.23 -2.48 -4.47
N GLN A 55 -9.61 -1.62 -5.42
CA GLN A 55 -10.29 -0.36 -5.12
C GLN A 55 -11.63 -0.58 -4.42
N ASP A 56 -12.45 -1.50 -4.93
CA ASP A 56 -13.72 -1.91 -4.31
C ASP A 56 -13.52 -2.47 -2.90
N ALA A 57 -12.47 -3.29 -2.71
CA ALA A 57 -12.12 -3.84 -1.41
C ALA A 57 -11.78 -2.75 -0.39
N CYS A 58 -10.89 -1.84 -0.78
CA CYS A 58 -10.50 -0.71 0.05
C CYS A 58 -11.69 0.18 0.38
N ALA A 59 -12.60 0.43 -0.57
CA ALA A 59 -13.81 1.22 -0.33
C ALA A 59 -14.72 0.58 0.72
N LYS A 60 -14.97 -0.74 0.61
CA LYS A 60 -15.78 -1.47 1.60
C LYS A 60 -15.15 -1.46 2.99
N MET A 61 -13.84 -1.71 3.10
CA MET A 61 -13.15 -1.74 4.39
C MET A 61 -13.16 -0.37 5.10
N ARG A 62 -13.11 0.74 4.36
CA ARG A 62 -13.20 2.10 4.95
C ARG A 62 -14.56 2.42 5.56
N VAL A 63 -15.64 1.82 5.06
CA VAL A 63 -17.02 2.04 5.55
C VAL A 63 -17.32 1.16 6.76
N SER A 64 -16.56 0.09 6.96
CA SER A 64 -16.69 -0.83 8.10
C SER A 64 -15.96 -0.36 9.37
N LEU A 65 -15.35 0.83 9.35
CA LEU A 65 -14.74 1.51 10.51
C LEU A 65 -15.72 2.55 11.06
#